data_AF-A0A7X3T6N4-F1
#
_entry.id   AF-A0A7X3T6N4-F1
#
_cell.length_a   1.000
_cell.length_b   1.000
_cell.length_c   1.000
_cell.angle_alpha   90.00
_cell.angle_beta   90.00
_cell.angle_gamma   90.00
#
_symmetry.space_group_name_H-M   'P 1'
#
loop_
_entity.id
_entity.type
_entity.pdbx_description
1 polymer ?
#
loop_
_entity_poly.entity_id
_entity_poly.type
_entity_poly.pdbx_seq_one_letter_code
_entity_poly.pdbx_strand_id
1 'polypeptide(L)'
;MKTFNNKIALNLDGDVEVSVKGFIAPIEYTKRNYHVEWDELANLRIAEPEKQYPASVFQSFLPQEPVSVGECWQVEEEGTLTLLRQLSPNPQLELEIGGEDSYGLWACLRAYNNAFAEILFRIHAEFVLEKGWFVPSQFAGHVVIDRLEKKVAAFKMYVPEATLNFDVRWRIREGLRAADAGFCQQMELCTDVQEVLQNAKFTEAITQAEALQALMLCFYKSAQVNWVPLEEALEMAPAEQKPIHALSISGPLFDESC
;
A
#
# COMPACT_ATOMS: atom_id res chain seq x y z
N MET A 1 9.08 34.56 8.71
CA MET A 1 8.02 33.57 9.01
C MET A 1 8.47 32.78 10.23
N LYS A 2 7.66 32.73 11.30
CA LYS A 2 7.92 31.81 12.42
C LYS A 2 7.62 30.41 11.90
N THR A 3 8.65 29.62 11.66
CA THR A 3 8.53 28.17 11.46
C THR A 3 8.07 27.59 12.80
N PHE A 4 6.77 27.40 12.95
CA PHE A 4 6.29 26.53 14.01
C PHE A 4 6.82 25.14 13.69
N ASN A 5 7.57 24.57 14.63
CA ASN A 5 8.07 23.21 14.54
C ASN A 5 6.87 22.27 14.78
N ASN A 6 6.03 22.09 13.76
CA ASN A 6 4.76 21.36 13.83
C ASN A 6 4.94 19.83 13.83
N LYS A 7 6.05 19.35 14.37
CA LYS A 7 6.30 17.92 14.50
C LYS A 7 5.48 17.35 15.65
N ILE A 8 4.83 16.21 15.42
CA ILE A 8 4.08 15.50 16.46
C ILE A 8 4.71 14.13 16.72
N ALA A 9 4.73 13.72 17.99
CA ALA A 9 4.99 12.34 18.37
C ALA A 9 3.67 11.55 18.37
N LEU A 10 3.72 10.31 17.91
CA LEU A 10 2.60 9.37 17.89
C LEU A 10 2.99 8.12 18.66
N ASN A 11 2.10 7.65 19.52
CA ASN A 11 2.32 6.47 20.34
C ASN A 11 1.00 5.74 20.56
N LEU A 12 1.07 4.43 20.71
CA LEU A 12 -0.04 3.59 21.13
C LEU A 12 0.18 3.05 22.55
N ASP A 13 -0.90 2.75 23.24
CA ASP A 13 -0.88 1.98 24.47
C ASP A 13 -0.90 0.48 24.12
N GLY A 14 0.16 -0.24 24.48
CA GLY A 14 0.43 -1.60 24.01
C GLY A 14 -0.52 -2.67 24.55
N ASP A 15 -1.26 -2.38 25.62
CA ASP A 15 -2.14 -3.34 26.29
C ASP A 15 -3.54 -3.47 25.66
N VAL A 16 -3.82 -2.66 24.62
CA VAL A 16 -5.13 -2.65 23.95
C VAL A 16 -5.11 -3.55 22.72
N GLU A 17 -6.07 -4.46 22.64
CA GLU A 17 -6.31 -5.30 21.46
C GLU A 17 -7.15 -4.56 20.42
N VAL A 18 -6.84 -4.80 19.14
CA VAL A 18 -7.55 -4.27 17.98
C VAL A 18 -8.11 -5.44 17.19
N SER A 19 -9.43 -5.48 16.99
CA SER A 19 -10.06 -6.48 16.14
C SER A 19 -9.96 -6.09 14.67
N VAL A 20 -9.40 -6.97 13.86
CA VAL A 20 -9.23 -6.81 12.42
C VAL A 20 -10.00 -7.90 11.70
N LYS A 21 -10.90 -7.48 10.81
CA LYS A 21 -11.57 -8.36 9.86
C LYS A 21 -10.84 -8.33 8.54
N GLY A 22 -10.90 -9.42 7.81
CA GLY A 22 -10.35 -9.45 6.47
C GLY A 22 -11.23 -10.18 5.47
N PHE A 23 -11.00 -9.84 4.21
CA PHE A 23 -11.82 -10.26 3.09
C PHE A 23 -10.93 -10.53 1.89
N ILE A 24 -11.17 -11.65 1.20
CA ILE A 24 -10.63 -11.93 -0.14
C ILE A 24 -11.80 -12.42 -1.00
N ALA A 25 -12.14 -11.66 -2.03
CA ALA A 25 -13.11 -12.04 -3.04
C ALA A 25 -12.55 -13.17 -3.92
N PRO A 26 -13.41 -14.03 -4.50
CA PRO A 26 -12.98 -15.01 -5.48
C PRO A 26 -12.24 -14.36 -6.66
N ILE A 27 -11.21 -15.04 -7.16
CA ILE A 27 -10.52 -14.62 -8.38
C ILE A 27 -11.33 -15.10 -9.58
N GLU A 28 -12.09 -14.19 -10.19
CA GLU A 28 -12.97 -14.48 -11.32
C GLU A 28 -12.32 -14.20 -12.69
N TYR A 29 -11.16 -13.54 -12.70
CA TYR A 29 -10.49 -13.12 -13.93
C TYR A 29 -8.96 -13.05 -13.79
N THR A 30 -8.29 -13.61 -14.81
CA THR A 30 -6.89 -13.35 -15.12
C THR A 30 -6.73 -13.27 -16.65
N LYS A 31 -5.76 -12.51 -17.17
CA LYS A 31 -5.59 -12.27 -18.62
C LYS A 31 -5.49 -13.56 -19.43
N ARG A 32 -4.86 -14.60 -18.87
CA ARG A 32 -4.65 -15.90 -19.53
C ARG A 32 -5.50 -17.03 -18.96
N ASN A 33 -6.51 -16.70 -18.15
CA ASN A 33 -7.40 -17.67 -17.48
C ASN A 33 -6.68 -18.71 -16.60
N TYR A 34 -5.48 -18.41 -16.08
CA TYR A 34 -4.76 -19.32 -15.18
C TYR A 34 -5.52 -19.63 -13.90
N HIS A 35 -6.38 -18.72 -13.43
CA HIS A 35 -7.29 -19.00 -12.31
C HIS A 35 -8.23 -20.19 -12.57
N VAL A 36 -8.45 -20.62 -13.82
CA VAL A 36 -9.27 -21.81 -14.15
C VAL A 36 -8.48 -23.10 -13.95
N GLU A 37 -7.17 -23.09 -14.21
CA GLU A 37 -6.32 -24.29 -14.17
C GLU A 37 -5.53 -24.43 -12.86
N TRP A 38 -5.35 -23.32 -12.13
CA TRP A 38 -4.65 -23.28 -10.86
C TRP A 38 -5.64 -23.22 -9.69
N ASP A 39 -5.96 -24.40 -9.16
CA ASP A 39 -6.95 -24.59 -8.08
C ASP A 39 -6.72 -23.69 -6.86
N GLU A 40 -5.48 -23.59 -6.38
CA GLU A 40 -5.12 -22.73 -5.24
C GLU A 40 -5.35 -21.23 -5.51
N LEU A 41 -5.14 -20.75 -6.74
CA LEU A 41 -5.47 -19.37 -7.11
C LEU A 41 -6.99 -19.16 -7.21
N ALA A 42 -7.72 -20.11 -7.79
CA ALA A 42 -9.19 -20.09 -7.88
C ALA A 42 -9.85 -20.05 -6.48
N ASN A 43 -9.25 -20.81 -5.57
CA ASN A 43 -9.68 -20.99 -4.19
C ASN A 43 -8.87 -20.15 -3.21
N LEU A 44 -8.21 -19.08 -3.67
CA LEU A 44 -7.54 -18.14 -2.77
C LEU A 44 -8.59 -17.52 -1.84
N ARG A 45 -8.43 -17.74 -0.55
CA ARG A 45 -9.32 -17.24 0.50
C ARG A 45 -8.48 -16.70 1.63
N ILE A 46 -9.09 -15.83 2.42
CA ILE A 46 -8.45 -15.31 3.62
C ILE A 46 -8.07 -16.46 4.58
N ALA A 47 -6.86 -16.39 5.14
CA ALA A 47 -6.39 -17.37 6.11
C ALA A 47 -7.14 -17.28 7.44
N GLU A 48 -7.33 -16.06 7.96
CA GLU A 48 -8.03 -15.79 9.22
C GLU A 48 -9.05 -14.63 9.06
N PRO A 49 -10.36 -14.92 8.91
CA PRO A 49 -11.37 -13.88 8.62
C PRO A 49 -11.48 -12.76 9.67
N GLU A 50 -11.20 -13.08 10.93
CA GLU A 50 -11.20 -12.13 12.04
C GLU A 50 -10.11 -12.51 13.02
N LYS A 51 -9.35 -11.52 13.49
CA LYS A 51 -8.25 -11.71 14.44
C LYS A 51 -8.07 -10.48 15.32
N GLN A 52 -7.76 -10.73 16.59
CA GLN A 52 -7.34 -9.68 17.51
C GLN A 52 -5.82 -9.57 17.50
N TYR A 53 -5.35 -8.34 17.48
CA TYR A 53 -3.94 -8.00 17.52
C TYR A 53 -3.64 -7.01 18.62
N PRO A 54 -2.52 -7.16 19.34
CA PRO A 54 -2.07 -6.15 20.27
C PRO A 54 -1.72 -4.87 19.50
N ALA A 55 -1.95 -3.71 20.12
CA ALA A 55 -1.65 -2.41 19.52
C ALA A 55 -0.18 -2.27 19.07
N SER A 56 0.74 -3.06 19.63
CA SER A 56 2.14 -3.12 19.20
C SER A 56 2.32 -3.51 17.73
N VAL A 57 1.40 -4.29 17.15
CA VAL A 57 1.41 -4.61 15.70
C VAL A 57 1.20 -3.35 14.86
N PHE A 58 0.36 -2.42 15.33
CA PHE A 58 0.09 -1.16 14.64
C PHE A 58 1.16 -0.10 14.94
N GLN A 59 1.89 -0.23 16.05
CA GLN A 59 3.02 0.63 16.38
C GLN A 59 4.09 0.60 15.28
N SER A 60 4.23 -0.51 14.54
CA SER A 60 5.11 -0.61 13.36
C SER A 60 4.82 0.42 12.27
N PHE A 61 3.59 0.97 12.20
CA PHE A 61 3.20 2.00 11.23
C PHE A 61 3.48 3.42 11.72
N LEU A 62 3.84 3.60 12.99
CA LEU A 62 4.10 4.91 13.58
C LEU A 62 5.58 5.28 13.40
N PRO A 63 5.89 6.58 13.28
CA PRO A 63 7.26 7.03 13.19
C PRO A 63 7.96 6.92 14.55
N GLN A 64 9.25 6.58 14.55
CA GLN A 64 10.06 6.53 15.78
C GLN A 64 10.37 7.92 16.34
N GLU A 65 10.40 8.93 15.48
CA GLU A 65 10.71 10.32 15.83
C GLU A 65 9.51 11.24 15.50
N PRO A 66 9.43 12.44 16.10
CA PRO A 66 8.39 13.40 15.75
C PRO A 66 8.41 13.80 14.27
N VAL A 67 7.25 13.72 13.60
CA VAL A 67 7.10 13.98 12.15
C VAL A 67 6.15 15.13 11.86
N SER A 68 6.36 15.80 10.74
CA SER A 68 5.47 16.82 10.17
C SER A 68 4.47 16.20 9.18
N VAL A 69 3.39 16.90 8.89
CA VAL A 69 2.47 16.53 7.80
C VAL A 69 3.24 16.47 6.47
N GLY A 70 3.03 15.41 5.70
CA GLY A 70 3.73 15.13 4.43
C GLY A 70 5.10 14.45 4.58
N GLU A 71 5.63 14.33 5.80
CA GLU A 71 6.87 13.59 6.05
C GLU A 71 6.60 12.07 5.91
N CYS A 72 7.46 11.37 5.17
CA CYS A 72 7.39 9.92 4.98
C CYS A 72 8.45 9.20 5.83
N TRP A 73 8.14 8.01 6.29
CA TRP A 73 9.08 7.12 7.00
C TRP A 73 8.88 5.67 6.59
N GLN A 74 9.92 4.88 6.78
CA GLN A 74 9.87 3.44 6.57
C GLN A 74 9.10 2.79 7.72
N VAL A 75 8.14 1.94 7.38
CA VAL A 75 7.35 1.16 8.34
C VAL A 75 8.22 0.00 8.86
N GLU A 76 7.91 -0.54 10.03
CA GLU A 76 8.59 -1.74 10.53
C GLU A 76 7.97 -3.02 9.95
N GLU A 77 8.82 -3.97 9.55
CA GLU A 77 8.41 -5.16 8.80
C GLU A 77 7.60 -6.16 9.65
N GLU A 78 7.94 -6.30 10.94
CA GLU A 78 7.39 -7.37 11.79
C GLU A 78 5.88 -7.25 11.99
N GLY A 79 5.38 -6.06 12.32
CA GLY A 79 3.94 -5.80 12.45
C GLY A 79 3.21 -5.95 11.12
N THR A 80 3.84 -5.49 10.03
CA THR A 80 3.30 -5.61 8.68
C THR A 80 3.13 -7.07 8.26
N LEU A 81 4.17 -7.90 8.41
CA LEU A 81 4.10 -9.34 8.14
C LEU A 81 3.05 -10.04 9.01
N THR A 82 2.90 -9.62 10.26
CA THR A 82 1.92 -10.17 11.20
C THR A 82 0.48 -9.91 10.74
N LEU A 83 0.19 -8.75 10.16
CA LEU A 83 -1.09 -8.45 9.54
C LEU A 83 -1.27 -9.20 8.22
N LEU A 84 -0.26 -9.21 7.34
CA LEU A 84 -0.33 -9.90 6.05
C LEU A 84 -0.58 -11.41 6.19
N ARG A 85 -0.12 -12.03 7.29
CA ARG A 85 -0.41 -13.43 7.61
C ARG A 85 -1.90 -13.73 7.78
N GLN A 86 -2.70 -12.71 8.10
CA GLN A 86 -4.16 -12.84 8.12
C GLN A 86 -4.73 -13.12 6.73
N LEU A 87 -4.16 -12.50 5.69
CA LEU A 87 -4.58 -12.66 4.30
C LEU A 87 -4.08 -14.00 3.71
N SER A 88 -2.82 -14.33 3.93
CA SER A 88 -2.19 -15.54 3.40
C SER A 88 -1.10 -16.05 4.34
N PRO A 89 -0.94 -17.37 4.55
CA PRO A 89 -0.02 -17.92 5.56
C PRO A 89 1.47 -17.61 5.32
N ASN A 90 1.88 -17.39 4.07
CA ASN A 90 3.29 -17.19 3.70
C ASN A 90 3.52 -15.85 2.97
N PRO A 91 3.35 -14.69 3.65
CA PRO A 91 3.67 -13.41 3.04
C PRO A 91 5.17 -13.17 3.06
N GLN A 92 5.66 -12.46 2.05
CA GLN A 92 7.03 -11.98 1.92
C GLN A 92 7.02 -10.50 1.51
N LEU A 93 7.98 -9.74 2.02
CA LEU A 93 8.19 -8.33 1.67
C LEU A 93 9.31 -8.14 0.64
N GLU A 94 10.24 -9.08 0.61
CA GLU A 94 11.17 -9.24 -0.50
C GLU A 94 10.44 -10.00 -1.62
N LEU A 95 10.20 -9.33 -2.74
CA LEU A 95 9.51 -9.95 -3.87
C LEU A 95 10.51 -10.75 -4.69
N GLU A 96 10.16 -11.99 -5.07
CA GLU A 96 10.92 -12.73 -6.08
C GLU A 96 10.80 -12.09 -7.49
N ILE A 97 9.95 -11.06 -7.58
CA ILE A 97 9.49 -10.40 -8.79
C ILE A 97 9.45 -8.89 -8.55
N GLY A 98 10.60 -8.25 -8.48
CA GLY A 98 10.68 -6.78 -8.46
C GLY A 98 11.98 -6.29 -9.08
N GLY A 99 11.95 -5.10 -9.67
CA GLY A 99 13.18 -4.34 -9.89
C GLY A 99 13.67 -3.77 -8.56
N GLU A 100 14.95 -3.42 -8.45
CA GLU A 100 15.55 -2.83 -7.23
C GLU A 100 14.77 -1.62 -6.66
N ASP A 101 13.93 -0.98 -7.48
CA ASP A 101 13.20 0.25 -7.18
C ASP A 101 11.70 0.05 -6.86
N SER A 102 11.23 -1.14 -6.46
CA SER A 102 9.79 -1.38 -6.17
C SER A 102 9.53 -2.24 -4.94
N TYR A 103 10.38 -2.07 -3.93
CA TYR A 103 10.29 -2.78 -2.66
C TYR A 103 9.97 -1.86 -1.51
N GLY A 104 9.31 -2.44 -0.51
CA GLY A 104 9.24 -1.89 0.82
C GLY A 104 7.86 -1.39 1.21
N LEU A 105 7.88 -0.55 2.24
CA LEU A 105 6.72 -0.22 3.04
C LEU A 105 6.97 1.13 3.69
N TRP A 106 6.16 2.10 3.27
CA TRP A 106 6.31 3.49 3.63
C TRP A 106 4.99 4.03 4.16
N ALA A 107 5.09 4.92 5.14
CA ALA A 107 3.98 5.65 5.72
C ALA A 107 4.20 7.15 5.63
N CYS A 108 3.11 7.92 5.64
CA CYS A 108 3.10 9.37 5.53
C CYS A 108 2.05 9.94 6.48
N LEU A 109 2.42 10.96 7.26
CA LEU A 109 1.46 11.68 8.10
C LEU A 109 0.62 12.60 7.20
N ARG A 110 -0.65 12.27 6.98
CA ARG A 110 -1.55 13.07 6.14
C ARG A 110 -2.13 14.26 6.88
N ALA A 111 -2.58 14.03 8.12
CA ALA A 111 -3.29 15.05 8.88
C ALA A 111 -3.29 14.78 10.38
N TYR A 112 -3.44 15.83 11.20
CA TYR A 112 -3.68 15.69 12.63
C TYR A 112 -4.48 16.85 13.23
N ASN A 113 -5.13 16.59 14.36
CA ASN A 113 -5.61 17.58 15.33
C ASN A 113 -5.34 17.06 16.75
N ASN A 114 -5.84 17.72 17.79
CA ASN A 114 -5.60 17.29 19.17
C ASN A 114 -6.13 15.87 19.51
N ALA A 115 -7.14 15.39 18.79
CA ALA A 115 -7.78 14.09 19.04
C ALA A 115 -7.25 12.99 18.11
N PHE A 116 -7.04 13.27 16.83
CA PHE A 116 -6.73 12.27 15.82
C PHE A 116 -5.47 12.61 15.03
N ALA A 117 -4.74 11.58 14.62
CA ALA A 117 -3.77 11.63 13.55
C ALA A 117 -4.11 10.56 12.51
N GLU A 118 -4.02 10.91 11.23
CA GLU A 118 -4.20 9.98 10.13
C GLU A 118 -2.88 9.78 9.39
N ILE A 119 -2.46 8.53 9.34
CA ILE A 119 -1.28 8.06 8.62
C ILE A 119 -1.77 7.27 7.42
N LEU A 120 -1.33 7.62 6.22
CA LEU A 120 -1.48 6.76 5.05
C LEU A 120 -0.24 5.88 4.90
N PHE A 121 -0.40 4.70 4.32
CA PHE A 121 0.72 3.82 4.03
C PHE A 121 0.53 3.07 2.72
N ARG A 122 1.66 2.56 2.20
CA ARG A 122 1.75 1.71 1.02
C ARG A 122 2.76 0.60 1.28
N ILE A 123 2.41 -0.62 0.94
CA ILE A 123 3.22 -1.83 1.16
C ILE A 123 3.25 -2.65 -0.12
N HIS A 124 4.44 -3.07 -0.53
CA HIS A 124 4.63 -4.13 -1.51
C HIS A 124 4.92 -5.44 -0.80
N ALA A 125 4.21 -6.49 -1.20
CA ALA A 125 4.33 -7.82 -0.63
C ALA A 125 3.94 -8.87 -1.67
N GLU A 126 4.36 -10.11 -1.45
CA GLU A 126 3.89 -11.27 -2.20
C GLU A 126 3.42 -12.37 -1.24
N PHE A 127 2.56 -13.23 -1.75
CA PHE A 127 2.09 -14.43 -1.08
C PHE A 127 2.66 -15.65 -1.79
N VAL A 128 3.47 -16.43 -1.06
CA VAL A 128 4.00 -17.69 -1.55
C VAL A 128 2.93 -18.75 -1.46
N LEU A 129 2.54 -19.24 -2.64
CA LEU A 129 1.57 -20.30 -2.85
C LEU A 129 2.32 -21.62 -3.13
N GLU A 130 1.64 -22.76 -3.00
CA GLU A 130 2.21 -24.09 -3.25
C GLU A 130 2.82 -24.16 -4.66
N LYS A 131 2.05 -23.71 -5.67
CA LYS A 131 2.45 -23.76 -7.08
C LYS A 131 2.99 -22.45 -7.62
N GLY A 132 3.20 -21.42 -6.79
CA GLY A 132 3.58 -20.14 -7.34
C GLY A 132 3.60 -18.99 -6.36
N TRP A 133 3.41 -17.80 -6.90
CA TRP A 133 3.33 -16.56 -6.15
C TRP A 133 2.13 -15.76 -6.61
N PHE A 134 1.48 -15.12 -5.65
CA PHE A 134 0.47 -14.10 -5.86
C PHE A 134 1.02 -12.78 -5.37
N VAL A 135 1.11 -11.78 -6.24
CA VAL A 135 1.74 -10.50 -5.96
C VAL A 135 0.70 -9.41 -6.18
N PRO A 136 0.04 -8.91 -5.12
CA PRO A 136 -0.76 -7.69 -5.21
C PRO A 136 0.06 -6.56 -5.81
N SER A 137 -0.57 -5.68 -6.60
CA SER A 137 0.11 -4.49 -7.14
C SER A 137 0.67 -3.61 -6.02
N GLN A 138 -0.10 -3.49 -4.93
CA GLN A 138 0.28 -2.95 -3.63
C GLN A 138 -0.85 -3.20 -2.65
N PHE A 139 -0.54 -3.05 -1.36
CA PHE A 139 -1.52 -2.67 -0.38
C PHE A 139 -1.44 -1.18 -0.09
N ALA A 140 -2.53 -0.46 -0.32
CA ALA A 140 -2.73 0.90 0.17
C ALA A 140 -3.53 0.86 1.47
N GLY A 141 -3.36 1.85 2.33
CA GLY A 141 -4.14 1.87 3.56
C GLY A 141 -3.95 3.11 4.40
N HIS A 142 -4.62 3.10 5.54
CA HIS A 142 -4.47 4.12 6.57
C HIS A 142 -4.65 3.54 7.97
N VAL A 143 -3.98 4.18 8.93
CA VAL A 143 -4.22 4.00 10.35
C VAL A 143 -4.57 5.34 10.96
N VAL A 144 -5.66 5.36 11.72
CA VAL A 144 -6.12 6.53 12.47
C VAL A 144 -5.82 6.28 13.93
N ILE A 145 -5.04 7.17 14.52
CA ILE A 145 -4.65 7.11 15.93
C ILE A 145 -5.54 8.08 16.70
N ASP A 146 -6.24 7.58 17.72
CA ASP A 146 -6.75 8.43 18.79
C ASP A 146 -5.57 8.81 19.67
N ARG A 147 -5.19 10.09 19.61
CA ARG A 147 -4.01 10.64 20.30
C ARG A 147 -4.24 10.86 21.79
N LEU A 148 -5.50 11.01 22.21
CA LEU A 148 -5.87 11.21 23.62
C LEU A 148 -5.86 9.87 24.33
N GLU A 149 -6.50 8.87 23.71
CA GLU A 149 -6.60 7.51 24.24
C GLU A 149 -5.40 6.63 23.91
N LYS A 150 -4.53 7.06 22.98
CA LYS A 150 -3.39 6.32 22.45
C LYS A 150 -3.80 4.95 21.89
N LYS A 151 -4.86 4.93 21.08
CA LYS A 151 -5.44 3.69 20.51
C LYS A 151 -5.58 3.81 19.00
N VAL A 152 -5.66 2.66 18.34
CA VAL A 152 -6.07 2.58 16.94
C VAL A 152 -7.57 2.85 16.88
N ALA A 153 -7.96 3.99 16.33
CA ALA A 153 -9.35 4.37 16.14
C ALA A 153 -9.94 3.72 14.87
N ALA A 154 -9.13 3.63 13.81
CA ALA A 154 -9.49 2.94 12.58
C ALA A 154 -8.24 2.39 11.89
N PHE A 155 -8.40 1.28 11.18
CA PHE A 155 -7.38 0.73 10.30
C PHE A 155 -8.03 0.17 9.05
N LYS A 156 -7.42 0.43 7.90
CA LYS A 156 -7.76 -0.24 6.64
C LYS A 156 -6.50 -0.45 5.82
N MET A 157 -6.33 -1.65 5.30
CA MET A 157 -5.32 -2.04 4.32
C MET A 157 -6.01 -2.80 3.20
N TYR A 158 -5.79 -2.44 1.95
CA TYR A 158 -6.52 -3.02 0.83
C TYR A 158 -5.70 -2.97 -0.45
N VAL A 159 -5.99 -3.90 -1.36
CA VAL A 159 -5.50 -3.82 -2.74
C VAL A 159 -6.35 -2.78 -3.49
N PRO A 160 -5.76 -1.73 -4.07
CA PRO A 160 -6.50 -0.68 -4.75
C PRO A 160 -7.36 -1.17 -5.92
N GLU A 161 -8.42 -0.41 -6.21
CA GLU A 161 -9.18 -0.57 -7.44
C GLU A 161 -8.35 -0.09 -8.62
N ALA A 162 -8.17 -0.97 -9.60
CA ALA A 162 -7.45 -0.72 -10.85
C ALA A 162 -7.96 -1.70 -11.92
N THR A 163 -7.55 -1.53 -13.17
CA THR A 163 -7.87 -2.48 -14.26
C THR A 163 -7.37 -3.88 -13.92
N LEU A 164 -6.17 -3.94 -13.35
CA LEU A 164 -5.52 -5.14 -12.84
C LEU A 164 -4.82 -4.76 -11.54
N ASN A 165 -4.86 -5.64 -10.56
CA ASN A 165 -4.34 -5.32 -9.23
C ASN A 165 -3.56 -6.47 -8.58
N PHE A 166 -3.23 -7.50 -9.35
CA PHE A 166 -2.23 -8.48 -8.95
C PHE A 166 -1.54 -9.13 -10.16
N ASP A 167 -0.32 -9.59 -9.94
CA ASP A 167 0.41 -10.54 -10.77
C ASP A 167 0.42 -11.92 -10.14
N VAL A 168 0.60 -12.93 -10.97
CA VAL A 168 0.91 -14.27 -10.51
C VAL A 168 2.06 -14.88 -11.31
N ARG A 169 2.89 -15.67 -10.63
CA ARG A 169 3.85 -16.57 -11.29
C ARG A 169 3.52 -18.01 -10.94
N TRP A 170 3.12 -18.76 -11.95
CA TRP A 170 2.78 -20.16 -11.83
C TRP A 170 3.97 -21.05 -12.21
N ARG A 171 4.39 -21.91 -11.28
CA ARG A 171 5.37 -22.98 -11.51
C ARG A 171 4.65 -24.15 -12.17
N ILE A 172 4.74 -24.23 -13.49
CA ILE A 172 4.11 -25.31 -14.27
C ILE A 172 4.89 -26.61 -14.08
N ARG A 173 6.22 -26.54 -14.13
CA ARG A 173 7.16 -27.64 -13.87
C ARG A 173 8.52 -27.07 -13.52
N GLU A 174 9.44 -27.93 -13.09
CA GLU A 174 10.82 -27.53 -12.80
C GLU A 174 11.44 -26.77 -14.00
N GLY A 175 11.98 -25.58 -13.72
CA GLY A 175 12.56 -24.70 -14.73
C GLY A 175 11.57 -23.97 -15.67
N LEU A 176 10.26 -24.24 -15.59
CA LEU A 176 9.25 -23.55 -16.39
C LEU A 176 8.27 -22.79 -15.50
N ARG A 177 8.31 -21.47 -15.61
CA ARG A 177 7.38 -20.55 -14.94
C ARG A 177 6.58 -19.81 -15.99
N ALA A 178 5.32 -19.53 -15.67
CA ALA A 178 4.47 -18.67 -16.48
C ALA A 178 3.97 -17.49 -15.63
N ALA A 179 3.88 -16.32 -16.25
CA ALA A 179 3.29 -15.15 -15.64
C ALA A 179 1.88 -14.90 -16.20
N ASP A 180 1.00 -14.41 -15.34
CA ASP A 180 -0.31 -13.88 -15.68
C ASP A 180 -0.64 -12.74 -14.72
N ALA A 181 -1.64 -11.94 -15.06
CA ALA A 181 -2.11 -10.83 -14.24
C ALA A 181 -3.63 -10.85 -14.17
N GLY A 182 -4.20 -10.30 -13.13
CA GLY A 182 -5.65 -10.32 -12.96
C GLY A 182 -6.19 -9.23 -12.07
N PHE A 183 -7.45 -9.40 -11.73
CA PHE A 183 -8.19 -8.46 -10.90
C PHE A 183 -8.88 -9.21 -9.77
N CYS A 184 -8.63 -8.76 -8.53
CA CYS A 184 -9.32 -9.20 -7.34
C CYS A 184 -10.24 -8.06 -6.89
N GLN A 185 -11.55 -8.31 -6.86
CA GLN A 185 -12.55 -7.29 -6.52
C GLN A 185 -12.40 -6.74 -5.10
N GLN A 186 -11.96 -7.59 -4.17
CA GLN A 186 -11.77 -7.21 -2.78
C GLN A 186 -10.65 -8.05 -2.18
N MET A 187 -9.62 -7.38 -1.67
CA MET A 187 -8.63 -7.98 -0.79
C MET A 187 -8.26 -6.92 0.23
N GLU A 188 -8.74 -7.07 1.46
CA GLU A 188 -8.57 -6.05 2.49
C GLU A 188 -8.55 -6.61 3.91
N LEU A 189 -7.92 -5.85 4.80
CA LEU A 189 -8.02 -5.94 6.25
C LEU A 189 -8.58 -4.61 6.76
N CYS A 190 -9.55 -4.63 7.67
CA CYS A 190 -10.14 -3.42 8.23
C CYS A 190 -10.64 -3.62 9.67
N THR A 191 -10.71 -2.53 10.42
CA THR A 191 -11.50 -2.47 11.66
C THR A 191 -12.96 -2.14 11.32
N ASP A 192 -13.87 -2.42 12.25
CA ASP A 192 -15.31 -2.15 12.06
C ASP A 192 -15.68 -0.66 11.96
N VAL A 193 -14.74 0.24 12.24
CA VAL A 193 -15.01 1.68 12.37
C VAL A 193 -14.57 2.40 11.09
N GLN A 194 -15.49 2.59 10.14
CA GLN A 194 -15.18 3.24 8.86
C GLN A 194 -15.30 4.78 8.85
N GLU A 195 -15.92 5.40 9.86
CA GLU A 195 -16.31 6.83 9.78
C GLU A 195 -15.73 7.74 10.89
N VAL A 196 -14.57 7.40 11.47
CA VAL A 196 -13.96 8.20 12.56
C VAL A 196 -13.70 9.66 12.16
N LEU A 197 -13.38 9.90 10.87
CA LEU A 197 -12.83 11.19 10.42
C LEU A 197 -13.80 12.07 9.63
N GLN A 198 -15.04 11.64 9.36
CA GLN A 198 -15.95 12.35 8.43
C GLN A 198 -16.19 13.84 8.77
N ASN A 199 -16.10 14.21 10.05
CA ASN A 199 -16.31 15.58 10.52
C ASN A 199 -15.10 16.16 11.26
N ALA A 200 -13.94 15.49 11.19
CA ALA A 200 -12.74 15.93 11.88
C ALA A 200 -12.19 17.22 11.23
N LYS A 201 -12.06 18.28 12.03
CA LYS A 201 -11.32 19.49 11.63
C LYS A 201 -9.86 19.28 12.00
N PHE A 202 -9.01 19.18 10.99
CA PHE A 202 -7.58 19.03 11.20
C PHE A 202 -6.91 20.36 11.51
N THR A 203 -5.96 20.34 12.44
CA THR A 203 -5.06 21.47 12.72
C THR A 203 -4.14 21.70 11.53
N GLU A 204 -3.63 20.61 10.96
CA GLU A 204 -2.79 20.59 9.79
C GLU A 204 -3.11 19.35 8.97
N ALA A 205 -3.17 19.51 7.65
CA ALA A 205 -3.49 18.44 6.72
C ALA A 205 -2.96 18.76 5.32
N ILE A 206 -2.54 17.71 4.61
CA ILE A 206 -2.47 17.69 3.16
C ILE A 206 -3.63 16.86 2.60
N THR A 207 -3.90 17.04 1.31
CA THR A 207 -4.87 16.20 0.61
C THR A 207 -4.39 14.75 0.58
N GLN A 208 -5.34 13.82 0.43
CA GLN A 208 -5.01 12.41 0.22
C GLN A 208 -4.13 12.21 -1.02
N ALA A 209 -4.38 12.95 -2.11
CA ALA A 209 -3.58 12.89 -3.33
C ALA A 209 -2.12 13.32 -3.10
N GLU A 210 -1.90 14.40 -2.35
CA GLU A 210 -0.54 14.86 -1.99
C GLU A 210 0.21 13.82 -1.14
N ALA A 211 -0.45 13.19 -0.17
CA ALA A 211 0.15 12.14 0.65
C ALA A 211 0.48 10.88 -0.16
N LEU A 212 -0.42 10.46 -1.05
CA LEU A 212 -0.19 9.33 -1.95
C LEU A 212 0.95 9.62 -2.94
N GLN A 213 1.07 10.86 -3.42
CA GLN A 213 2.21 11.28 -4.24
C GLN A 213 3.52 11.26 -3.45
N ALA A 214 3.52 11.73 -2.20
CA ALA A 214 4.69 11.68 -1.32
C ALA A 214 5.14 10.22 -1.08
N LEU A 215 4.20 9.31 -0.85
CA LEU A 215 4.48 7.87 -0.75
C LEU A 215 5.04 7.33 -2.07
N MET A 216 4.44 7.65 -3.22
CA MET A 216 4.90 7.18 -4.53
C MET A 216 6.36 7.58 -4.82
N LEU A 217 6.77 8.78 -4.41
CA LEU A 217 8.15 9.26 -4.56
C LEU A 217 9.17 8.48 -3.71
N CYS A 218 8.74 7.79 -2.66
CA CYS A 218 9.59 6.89 -1.88
C CYS A 218 9.92 5.60 -2.64
N PHE A 219 9.06 5.17 -3.57
CA PHE A 219 9.23 3.93 -4.34
C PHE A 219 9.89 4.20 -5.69
N TYR A 220 9.35 5.12 -6.49
CA TYR A 220 9.78 5.25 -7.89
C TYR A 220 10.52 6.56 -8.14
N LYS A 221 11.78 6.44 -8.57
CA LYS A 221 12.54 7.59 -9.11
C LYS A 221 11.87 8.16 -10.35
N SER A 222 11.19 7.33 -11.14
CA SER A 222 10.40 7.77 -12.30
C SER A 222 9.27 8.73 -11.92
N ALA A 223 8.75 8.67 -10.69
CA ALA A 223 7.72 9.60 -10.21
C ALA A 223 8.23 11.04 -10.04
N GLN A 224 9.56 11.25 -10.03
CA GLN A 224 10.18 12.58 -10.00
C GLN A 224 10.23 13.24 -11.38
N VAL A 225 10.01 12.47 -12.45
CA VAL A 225 9.98 12.98 -13.81
C VAL A 225 8.68 13.76 -14.02
N ASN A 226 8.78 14.94 -14.63
CA ASN A 226 7.62 15.70 -15.06
C ASN A 226 7.01 15.04 -16.30
N TRP A 227 6.10 14.08 -16.09
CA TRP A 227 5.36 13.43 -17.16
C TRP A 227 4.29 14.38 -17.68
N VAL A 228 4.43 14.79 -18.93
CA VAL A 228 3.44 15.60 -19.65
C VAL A 228 3.01 14.87 -20.92
N PRO A 229 1.78 15.11 -21.41
CA PRO A 229 1.37 14.64 -22.74
C PRO A 229 2.34 15.11 -23.83
N LEU A 230 2.39 14.36 -24.93
CA LEU A 230 3.31 14.66 -26.03
C LEU A 230 3.10 16.07 -26.58
N GLU A 231 1.85 16.51 -26.69
CA GLU A 231 1.48 17.83 -27.20
C GLU A 231 2.05 18.94 -26.32
N GLU A 232 1.95 18.80 -25.00
CA GLU A 232 2.52 19.74 -24.03
C GLU A 232 4.05 19.70 -24.05
N ALA A 233 4.67 18.51 -24.14
CA ALA A 233 6.12 18.38 -24.29
C ALA A 233 6.66 19.12 -25.53
N LEU A 234 5.92 19.07 -26.64
CA LEU A 234 6.27 19.74 -27.89
C LEU A 234 6.19 21.27 -27.79
N GLU A 235 5.29 21.79 -26.95
CA GLU A 235 5.20 23.23 -26.65
C GLU A 235 6.28 23.69 -25.67
N MET A 236 6.55 22.89 -24.62
CA MET A 236 7.53 23.22 -23.57
C MET A 236 8.98 23.18 -24.09
N ALA A 237 9.33 22.19 -24.92
CA ALA A 237 10.71 21.92 -25.29
C ALA A 237 11.42 23.11 -25.99
N PRO A 238 10.81 23.79 -26.98
CA PRO A 238 11.39 25.00 -27.57
C PRO A 238 11.51 26.16 -26.57
N ALA A 239 10.50 26.34 -25.71
CA ALA A 239 10.45 27.42 -24.73
C ALA A 239 11.53 27.26 -23.64
N GLU A 240 11.77 26.03 -23.20
CA GLU A 240 12.78 25.69 -22.20
C GLU A 240 14.17 25.39 -22.78
N GLN A 241 14.30 25.36 -24.12
CA GLN A 241 15.52 24.95 -24.83
C GLN A 241 16.02 23.55 -24.38
N LYS A 242 15.09 22.63 -24.11
CA LYS A 242 15.39 21.26 -23.66
C LYS A 242 15.02 20.23 -24.73
N PRO A 243 15.78 19.14 -24.87
CA PRO A 243 15.40 18.03 -25.74
C PRO A 243 14.20 17.27 -25.16
N ILE A 244 13.40 16.65 -26.03
CA ILE A 244 12.33 15.72 -25.64
C ILE A 244 12.90 14.31 -25.55
N HIS A 245 12.68 13.64 -24.41
CA HIS A 245 12.91 12.20 -24.27
C HIS A 245 11.55 11.49 -24.33
N ALA A 246 11.32 10.69 -25.38
CA ALA A 246 10.11 9.89 -25.51
C ALA A 246 10.34 8.45 -25.04
N LEU A 247 9.47 7.95 -24.16
CA LEU A 247 9.47 6.57 -23.68
C LEU A 247 8.16 5.91 -24.11
N SER A 248 8.25 4.75 -24.75
CA SER A 248 7.10 3.93 -25.11
C SER A 248 7.15 2.65 -24.29
N ILE A 249 6.10 2.40 -23.53
CA ILE A 249 6.01 1.32 -22.56
C ILE A 249 4.70 0.56 -22.76
N SER A 250 4.68 -0.72 -22.41
CA SER A 250 3.49 -1.55 -22.41
C SER A 250 3.01 -1.72 -20.97
N GLY A 251 2.30 -0.71 -20.45
CA GLY A 251 1.85 -0.63 -19.06
C GLY A 251 2.19 0.72 -18.42
N PRO A 252 1.70 1.01 -17.20
CA PRO A 252 2.01 2.23 -16.47
C PRO A 252 3.39 2.14 -15.80
N LEU A 253 3.86 3.31 -15.33
CA LEU A 253 5.13 3.45 -14.59
C LEU A 253 4.94 3.40 -13.07
N PHE A 254 3.74 3.04 -12.62
CA PHE A 254 3.33 2.96 -11.23
C PHE A 254 2.66 1.60 -10.99
N ASP A 255 2.15 1.37 -9.78
CA ASP A 255 1.52 0.10 -9.41
C ASP A 255 0.33 -0.26 -10.27
N GLU A 256 0.60 -1.10 -11.26
CA GLU A 256 -0.32 -2.00 -11.91
C GLU A 256 0.40 -3.35 -11.99
N SER A 257 -0.35 -4.44 -12.09
CA SER A 257 0.23 -5.75 -12.39
C SER A 257 1.12 -5.65 -13.66
N CYS A 258 2.33 -6.17 -13.61
CA CYS A 258 3.35 -6.13 -14.66
C CYS A 258 2.96 -6.83 -15.98
#